data_AF-A0A2E7VAE2-F1
#
_entry.id   AF-A0A2E7VAE2-F1
#
_cell.length_a   1.000
_cell.length_b   1.000
_cell.length_c   1.000
_cell.angle_alpha   90.00
_cell.angle_beta   90.00
_cell.angle_gamma   90.00
#
_symmetry.space_group_name_H-M   'P 1'
#
loop_
_entity.id
_entity.type
_entity.pdbx_description
1 polymer ?
#
loop_
_entity_poly.entity_id
_entity_poly.type
_entity_poly.pdbx_seq_one_letter_code
_entity_poly.pdbx_strand_id
1 'polypeptide(L)'
;MRNNPFSPGSEQGGRMNNPADSNNPINTPFAFATPRRTPDKPVAPEFVTVPKTTIKNLKDLLGNISTTFEEHGMFELAAKAESIARML
;
A
#
# COMPACT_ATOMS: atom_id res chain seq x y z
N MET A 1 -34.45 -38.93 61.09
CA MET A 1 -34.68 -40.26 60.49
C MET A 1 -35.53 -40.11 59.23
N ARG A 2 -34.94 -40.23 58.03
CA ARG A 2 -35.54 -40.86 56.83
C ARG A 2 -34.45 -41.01 55.76
N ASN A 3 -34.53 -42.11 55.02
CA ASN A 3 -33.41 -42.86 54.45
C ASN A 3 -33.00 -42.42 53.02
N ASN A 4 -31.72 -42.66 52.72
CA ASN A 4 -31.11 -42.75 51.38
C ASN A 4 -31.85 -43.81 50.52
N PRO A 5 -31.86 -43.75 49.17
CA PRO A 5 -30.81 -44.49 48.46
C PRO A 5 -30.50 -44.03 47.00
N PHE A 6 -29.30 -44.37 46.53
CA PHE A 6 -28.84 -44.38 45.13
C PHE A 6 -28.13 -43.14 44.57
N SER A 7 -26.80 -43.26 44.66
CA SER A 7 -25.74 -42.72 43.81
C SER A 7 -25.91 -43.11 42.30
N PRO A 8 -25.01 -42.64 41.40
CA PRO A 8 -25.30 -42.35 39.99
C PRO A 8 -25.44 -43.59 39.11
N GLY A 9 -26.44 -43.60 38.23
CA GLY A 9 -26.60 -44.61 37.19
C GLY A 9 -26.05 -44.09 35.85
N SER A 10 -24.83 -44.50 35.51
CA SER A 10 -24.37 -44.53 34.13
C SER A 10 -24.90 -45.81 33.48
N GLU A 11 -25.81 -45.70 32.51
CA GLU A 11 -25.92 -46.63 31.36
C GLU A 11 -26.99 -46.16 30.34
N GLN A 12 -26.47 -45.69 29.20
CA GLN A 12 -26.81 -46.18 27.87
C GLN A 12 -28.30 -46.24 27.46
N GLY A 13 -28.72 -45.28 26.63
CA GLY A 13 -29.98 -45.41 25.88
C GLY A 13 -30.33 -44.19 25.05
N GLY A 14 -30.01 -44.24 23.75
CA GLY A 14 -30.61 -43.35 22.76
C GLY A 14 -29.64 -42.37 22.11
N ARG A 15 -28.89 -42.84 21.12
CA ARG A 15 -28.58 -42.00 19.96
C ARG A 15 -29.92 -41.58 19.32
N MET A 16 -30.46 -40.44 19.71
CA MET A 16 -31.37 -39.71 18.82
C MET A 16 -30.51 -38.79 17.98
N ASN A 17 -30.04 -39.33 16.85
CA ASN A 17 -29.70 -38.51 15.71
C ASN A 17 -30.96 -37.74 15.33
N ASN A 18 -31.10 -36.51 15.83
CA ASN A 18 -31.99 -35.54 15.20
C ASN A 18 -31.12 -34.51 14.47
N PRO A 19 -30.95 -34.65 13.15
CA PRO A 19 -30.15 -33.75 12.33
C PRO A 19 -30.99 -32.52 12.00
N ALA A 20 -31.22 -31.65 12.99
CA ALA A 20 -31.99 -30.44 12.78
C ALA A 20 -31.70 -29.39 13.86
N ASP A 21 -30.45 -28.95 13.99
CA ASP A 21 -30.13 -27.52 14.20
C ASP A 21 -28.65 -27.18 14.02
N SER A 22 -27.98 -27.76 13.01
CA SER A 22 -26.59 -27.41 12.69
C SER A 22 -26.47 -26.08 11.93
N ASN A 23 -27.56 -25.29 11.87
CA ASN A 23 -27.66 -23.99 11.22
C ASN A 23 -28.16 -22.93 12.21
N ASN A 24 -27.72 -22.98 13.47
CA ASN A 24 -27.93 -21.86 14.38
C ASN A 24 -26.80 -20.82 14.17
N PRO A 25 -27.04 -19.70 13.44
CA PRO A 25 -26.04 -18.64 13.22
C PRO A 25 -25.65 -17.89 14.50
N ILE A 26 -26.27 -18.21 15.64
CA ILE A 26 -26.00 -17.57 16.94
C ILE A 26 -24.67 -18.06 17.56
N ASN A 27 -24.13 -19.21 17.13
CA ASN A 27 -22.87 -19.76 17.67
C ASN A 27 -21.61 -19.40 16.85
N THR A 28 -21.71 -18.57 15.81
CA THR A 28 -20.53 -18.05 15.11
C THR A 28 -20.07 -16.75 15.76
N PRO A 29 -18.98 -16.73 16.54
CA PRO A 29 -18.40 -15.46 16.99
C PRO A 29 -17.98 -14.65 15.75
N PHE A 30 -18.30 -13.35 15.74
CA PHE A 30 -17.84 -12.41 14.72
C PHE A 30 -16.31 -12.41 14.70
N ALA A 31 -15.71 -13.14 13.76
CA ALA A 31 -14.29 -13.06 13.50
C ALA A 31 -14.04 -11.79 12.68
N PHE A 32 -13.46 -10.77 13.31
CA PHE A 32 -12.88 -9.65 12.56
C PHE A 32 -11.75 -10.21 11.71
N ALA A 33 -11.86 -10.11 10.39
CA ALA A 33 -10.77 -10.45 9.49
C ALA A 33 -9.56 -9.58 9.87
N THR A 34 -8.50 -10.18 10.41
CA THR A 34 -7.22 -9.49 10.60
C THR A 34 -6.79 -8.97 9.23
N PRO A 35 -6.57 -7.65 9.07
CA PRO A 35 -6.14 -7.10 7.79
C PRO A 35 -4.80 -7.75 7.44
N ARG A 36 -4.75 -8.45 6.30
CA ARG A 36 -3.50 -8.99 5.78
C ARG A 36 -2.57 -7.80 5.55
N ARG A 37 -1.49 -7.73 6.33
CA ARG A 37 -0.38 -6.80 6.09
C ARG A 37 0.23 -7.20 4.74
N THR A 38 -0.14 -6.49 3.68
CA THR A 38 0.56 -6.60 2.40
C THR A 38 2.01 -6.23 2.66
N PRO A 39 2.99 -7.09 2.30
CA PRO A 39 4.39 -6.72 2.39
C PRO A 39 4.58 -5.42 1.60
N ASP A 40 5.16 -4.40 2.24
CA ASP A 40 5.59 -3.19 1.57
C ASP A 40 6.50 -3.61 0.41
N LYS A 41 5.98 -3.57 -0.82
CA LYS A 41 6.83 -3.75 -2.00
C LYS A 41 7.83 -2.59 -1.98
N PRO A 42 9.14 -2.86 -2.10
CA PRO A 42 10.09 -1.78 -2.29
C PRO A 42 9.64 -0.97 -3.50
N VAL A 43 9.27 0.29 -3.28
CA VAL A 43 8.98 1.25 -4.34
C VAL A 43 10.33 1.51 -5.02
N ALA A 44 10.63 0.75 -6.05
CA ALA A 44 11.76 1.06 -6.90
C ALA A 44 11.49 2.45 -7.51
N PRO A 45 12.47 3.38 -7.47
CA PRO A 45 12.30 4.68 -8.10
C PRO A 45 12.02 4.45 -9.58
N GLU A 46 10.93 5.04 -10.07
CA GLU A 46 10.54 4.96 -11.47
C GLU A 46 11.59 5.71 -12.30
N PHE A 47 12.42 4.97 -13.04
CA PHE A 47 13.41 5.58 -13.91
C PHE A 47 12.69 6.15 -15.14
N VAL A 48 12.47 7.47 -15.13
CA VAL A 48 11.90 8.18 -16.27
C VAL A 48 12.95 8.27 -17.37
N THR A 49 12.70 7.59 -18.49
CA THR A 49 13.56 7.69 -19.67
C THR A 49 13.23 8.97 -20.44
N VAL A 50 14.18 9.91 -20.48
CA VAL A 50 14.04 11.16 -21.22
C VAL A 50 14.66 11.01 -22.62
N PRO A 51 13.92 11.30 -23.71
CA PRO A 51 14.48 11.30 -25.05
C PRO A 51 15.64 12.29 -25.18
N LYS A 52 16.71 11.89 -25.89
CA LYS A 52 17.87 12.77 -26.15
C LYS A 52 17.48 14.08 -26.84
N THR A 53 16.45 14.05 -27.68
CA THR A 53 15.89 15.24 -28.34
C THR A 53 15.30 16.23 -27.34
N THR A 54 14.62 15.75 -26.31
CA THR A 54 14.10 16.59 -25.21
C THR A 54 15.23 17.29 -24.46
N ILE A 55 16.31 16.56 -24.16
CA ILE A 55 17.49 17.13 -23.49
C ILE A 55 18.14 18.20 -24.38
N LYS A 56 18.30 17.92 -25.68
CA LYS A 56 18.84 18.90 -26.65
C LYS A 56 17.97 20.16 -26.72
N ASN A 57 16.66 20.01 -26.87
CA ASN A 57 15.74 21.15 -26.96
C ASN A 57 15.76 22.00 -25.68
N LEU A 58 15.89 21.36 -24.50
CA LEU A 58 16.01 22.07 -23.24
C LEU A 58 17.32 22.85 -23.15
N LYS A 59 18.44 22.29 -23.61
CA LYS A 59 19.72 23.01 -23.72
C LYS A 59 19.62 24.23 -24.63
N ASP A 60 19.04 24.04 -25.81
CA ASP A 60 18.86 25.12 -26.80
C ASP A 60 17.99 26.25 -26.21
N LEU A 61 16.92 25.91 -25.49
CA LEU A 61 16.07 26.88 -24.78
C LEU A 61 16.82 27.64 -23.69
N LEU A 62 17.59 26.94 -22.85
CA LEU A 62 18.37 27.56 -21.77
C LEU A 62 19.44 28.51 -22.33
N GLY A 63 20.04 28.19 -23.47
CA GLY A 63 20.94 29.07 -24.20
C GLY A 63 20.27 30.39 -24.58
N ASN A 64 19.09 30.32 -25.21
CA ASN A 64 18.33 31.50 -25.60
C ASN A 64 17.93 32.35 -24.38
N ILE A 65 17.48 31.71 -23.29
CA ILE A 65 17.15 32.39 -22.03
C ILE A 65 18.37 33.09 -21.46
N SER A 66 19.54 32.44 -21.49
CA SER A 66 20.79 33.03 -21.03
C SER A 66 21.12 34.30 -21.81
N THR A 67 21.07 34.26 -23.14
CA THR A 67 21.29 35.44 -23.99
C THR A 67 20.32 36.57 -23.66
N THR A 68 19.02 36.27 -23.54
CA THR A 68 18.02 37.29 -23.15
C THR A 68 18.34 37.89 -21.77
N PHE A 69 18.79 37.07 -20.82
CA PHE A 69 19.18 37.57 -19.50
C PHE A 69 20.41 38.49 -19.57
N GLU A 70 21.42 38.17 -20.37
CA GLU A 70 22.58 39.04 -20.58
C GLU A 70 22.20 40.37 -21.22
N GLU A 71 21.33 40.34 -22.24
CA GLU A 71 20.83 41.54 -22.94
C GLU A 71 20.10 42.50 -21.99
N HIS A 72 19.46 41.97 -20.95
CA HIS A 72 18.76 42.75 -19.92
C HIS A 72 19.61 43.02 -18.66
N GLY A 73 20.90 42.70 -18.66
CA GLY A 73 21.80 42.95 -17.53
C GLY A 73 21.60 41.99 -16.33
N MET A 74 20.87 40.89 -16.53
CA MET A 74 20.59 39.87 -15.53
C MET A 74 21.67 38.77 -15.51
N PHE A 75 22.94 39.15 -15.36
CA PHE A 75 24.09 38.25 -15.50
C PHE A 75 24.08 37.04 -14.56
N GLU A 76 23.59 37.18 -13.33
CA GLU A 76 23.47 36.05 -12.40
C GLU A 76 22.47 35.00 -12.88
N LEU A 77 21.37 35.44 -13.51
CA LEU A 77 20.35 34.54 -14.06
C LEU A 77 20.86 33.88 -15.35
N ALA A 78 21.59 34.62 -16.19
CA ALA A 78 22.29 34.07 -17.35
C ALA A 78 23.26 32.96 -16.94
N ALA A 79 24.14 33.23 -15.97
CA ALA A 79 25.10 32.26 -15.46
C ALA A 79 24.41 31.00 -14.89
N LYS A 80 23.26 31.15 -14.22
CA LYS A 80 22.46 30.01 -13.74
C LYS A 80 21.88 29.20 -14.90
N ALA A 81 21.33 29.85 -15.92
CA ALA A 81 20.80 29.18 -17.10
C ALA A 81 21.89 28.37 -17.83
N GLU A 82 23.08 28.95 -18.03
CA GLU A 82 24.23 28.25 -18.59
C GLU A 82 24.66 27.06 -17.72
N SER A 83 24.75 27.25 -16.40
CA SER A 83 25.16 26.20 -15.48
C SER A 83 24.22 25.00 -15.58
N ILE A 84 22.91 25.23 -15.69
CA ILE A 84 21.93 24.16 -15.87
C ILE A 84 22.09 23.49 -17.24
N ALA A 85 22.30 24.26 -18.30
CA ALA A 85 22.51 23.71 -19.64
C ALA A 85 23.75 22.79 -19.73
N ARG A 86 24.80 23.06 -18.94
CA ARG A 86 26.01 22.22 -18.85
C ARG A 86 25.82 20.92 -18.05
N MET A 87 24.82 20.87 -17.17
CA MET A 87 24.50 19.66 -16.38
C MET A 87 23.62 18.66 -17.12
N LEU A 88 22.86 19.15 -18.12
CA LEU A 88 22.10 18.33 -19.06
C LEU A 88 23.02 17.66 -20.07
#